data_AF-A0A9D8BBX3-F1
#
_entry.id   AF-A0A9D8BBX3-F1
#
_cell.length_a   1.000
_cell.length_b   1.000
_cell.length_c   1.000
_cell.angle_alpha   90.00
_cell.angle_beta   90.00
_cell.angle_gamma   90.00
#
_symmetry.space_group_name_H-M   'P 1'
#
loop_
_entity.id
_entity.type
_entity.pdbx_description
1 polymer ?
#
loop_
_entity_poly.entity_id
_entity_poly.type
_entity_poly.pdbx_seq_one_letter_code
_entity_poly.pdbx_strand_id
1 'polypeptide(L)'
;MSKLFLSYLVCFMSGAFFAQAKLNLESASEITAWVTTHQFKTDESLGYTLAVETVNQQPVLVFSHNTGNRKEFTNLTYSTGATSAMVTASGAGNNTIDVMVLENGNLMLAGMVFTTEE
;
A
#
# COMPACT_ATOMS: atom_id res chain seq x y z
N MET A 1 56.60 -21.92 -7.71
CA MET A 1 55.62 -22.30 -8.76
C MET A 1 54.33 -22.71 -8.08
N SER A 2 53.21 -22.03 -8.43
CA SER A 2 51.83 -22.56 -8.54
C SER A 2 51.22 -23.35 -7.37
N LYS A 3 50.06 -23.04 -6.77
CA LYS A 3 48.94 -22.10 -7.01
C LYS A 3 48.10 -22.08 -5.72
N LEU A 4 47.64 -20.91 -5.30
CA LEU A 4 46.50 -20.76 -4.38
C LEU A 4 45.24 -21.28 -5.08
N PHE A 5 44.44 -22.10 -4.40
CA PHE A 5 43.04 -22.33 -4.75
C PHE A 5 42.17 -21.68 -3.68
N LEU A 6 41.74 -20.46 -3.97
CA LEU A 6 40.75 -19.70 -3.23
C LEU A 6 39.38 -20.05 -3.81
N SER A 7 38.65 -20.92 -3.12
CA SER A 7 37.27 -21.28 -3.50
C SER A 7 36.32 -20.19 -3.05
N TYR A 8 35.98 -19.28 -3.97
CA TYR A 8 34.86 -18.35 -3.83
C TYR A 8 33.54 -19.14 -3.87
N LEU A 9 32.90 -19.30 -2.71
CA LEU A 9 31.49 -19.68 -2.65
C LEU A 9 30.67 -18.42 -2.95
N VAL A 10 30.32 -18.27 -4.22
CA VAL A 10 29.34 -17.29 -4.68
C VAL A 10 27.97 -17.77 -4.19
N CYS A 11 27.48 -17.21 -3.08
CA CYS A 11 26.07 -17.28 -2.76
C CYS A 11 25.33 -16.51 -3.85
N PHE A 12 24.65 -17.26 -4.72
CA PHE A 12 23.70 -16.76 -5.69
C PHE A 12 22.70 -15.84 -4.97
N MET A 13 22.85 -14.54 -5.18
CA MET A 13 21.76 -13.59 -5.00
C MET A 13 20.71 -13.95 -6.04
N SER A 14 19.76 -14.81 -5.66
CA SER A 14 18.50 -14.92 -6.38
C SER A 14 17.72 -13.63 -6.12
N GLY A 15 18.07 -12.59 -6.90
CA GLY A 15 17.19 -11.48 -7.15
C GLY A 15 15.97 -12.03 -7.87
N ALA A 16 15.00 -12.52 -7.10
CA ALA A 16 13.65 -12.70 -7.58
C ALA A 16 13.16 -11.28 -7.89
N PHE A 17 13.27 -10.90 -9.16
CA PHE A 17 12.46 -9.82 -9.70
C PHE A 17 11.01 -10.28 -9.58
N PHE A 18 10.38 -9.99 -8.44
CA PHE A 18 8.94 -10.12 -8.31
C PHE A 18 8.34 -8.98 -9.13
N ALA A 19 8.03 -9.24 -10.40
CA ALA A 19 7.00 -8.45 -11.05
C ALA A 19 5.74 -8.64 -10.20
N GLN A 20 5.33 -7.60 -9.49
CA GLN A 20 4.13 -7.62 -8.67
C GLN A 20 2.96 -8.10 -9.54
N ALA A 21 2.33 -9.21 -9.14
CA ALA A 21 1.16 -9.70 -9.84
C ALA A 21 0.06 -8.62 -9.79
N LYS A 22 -0.63 -8.42 -10.92
CA LYS A 22 -1.78 -7.50 -11.00
C LYS A 22 -2.77 -7.85 -9.90
N LEU A 23 -3.20 -6.84 -9.14
CA LEU A 23 -4.18 -7.00 -8.07
C LEU A 23 -5.54 -7.34 -8.68
N ASN A 24 -6.20 -8.37 -8.14
CA ASN A 24 -7.56 -8.75 -8.55
C ASN A 24 -8.59 -7.81 -7.93
N LEU A 25 -9.05 -6.83 -8.70
CA LEU A 25 -10.00 -5.82 -8.24
C LEU A 25 -11.44 -6.33 -8.08
N GLU A 26 -11.72 -7.58 -8.46
CA GLU A 26 -13.02 -8.22 -8.26
C GLU A 26 -13.09 -8.98 -6.92
N SER A 27 -11.95 -9.18 -6.27
CA SER A 27 -11.83 -9.96 -5.02
C SER A 27 -11.69 -9.05 -3.80
N ALA A 28 -12.79 -8.88 -3.05
CA ALA A 28 -12.82 -8.03 -1.86
C ALA A 28 -11.79 -8.47 -0.80
N SER A 29 -11.55 -9.79 -0.67
CA SER A 29 -10.55 -10.32 0.25
C SER A 29 -9.13 -9.98 -0.17
N GLU A 30 -8.81 -10.04 -1.46
CA GLU A 30 -7.49 -9.67 -1.96
C GLU A 30 -7.25 -8.17 -1.82
N ILE A 31 -8.24 -7.33 -2.16
CA ILE A 31 -8.15 -5.88 -1.96
C ILE A 31 -7.96 -5.55 -0.48
N THR A 32 -8.75 -6.17 0.41
CA THR A 32 -8.63 -5.95 1.85
C THR A 32 -7.25 -6.37 2.35
N ALA A 33 -6.77 -7.56 1.97
CA ALA A 33 -5.44 -8.01 2.36
C ALA A 33 -4.34 -7.08 1.83
N TRP A 34 -4.46 -6.65 0.57
CA TRP A 34 -3.51 -5.75 -0.06
C TRP A 34 -3.40 -4.41 0.67
N VAL A 35 -4.53 -3.72 0.86
CA VAL A 35 -4.59 -2.40 1.51
C VAL A 35 -4.19 -2.46 2.99
N THR A 36 -4.43 -3.58 3.66
CA THR A 36 -4.10 -3.75 5.08
C THR A 36 -2.66 -4.14 5.36
N THR A 37 -1.95 -4.68 4.37
CA THR A 37 -0.57 -5.15 4.54
C THR A 37 0.49 -4.21 3.98
N HIS A 38 0.08 -3.19 3.22
CA HIS A 38 0.99 -2.25 2.57
C HIS A 38 0.83 -0.82 3.11
N GLN A 39 1.94 -0.08 3.01
CA GLN A 39 1.95 1.37 3.14
C GLN A 39 2.07 2.00 1.74
N PHE A 40 1.40 3.14 1.56
CA PHE A 40 1.33 3.84 0.28
C PHE A 40 1.77 5.28 0.44
N LYS A 41 2.68 5.77 -0.41
CA LYS A 41 3.27 7.10 -0.30
C LYS A 41 3.11 7.86 -1.61
N THR A 42 2.90 9.17 -1.51
CA THR A 42 3.05 10.05 -2.69
C THR A 42 4.53 10.30 -2.97
N ASP A 43 4.83 10.98 -4.07
CA ASP A 43 6.16 11.56 -4.32
C ASP A 43 6.64 12.38 -3.10
N GLU A 44 7.96 12.42 -2.88
CA GLU A 44 8.57 13.10 -1.73
C GLU A 44 8.21 14.59 -1.65
N SER A 45 7.94 15.22 -2.80
CA SER A 45 7.53 16.63 -2.89
C SER A 45 6.16 16.90 -2.26
N LEU A 46 5.27 15.89 -2.25
CA LEU A 46 3.94 15.95 -1.66
C LEU A 46 3.93 15.42 -0.22
N GLY A 47 4.77 14.43 0.09
CA GLY A 47 5.02 14.00 1.47
C GLY A 47 3.84 13.34 2.21
N TYR A 48 2.82 12.86 1.50
CA TYR A 48 1.66 12.19 2.09
C TYR A 48 1.82 10.68 2.13
N THR A 49 1.13 10.04 3.07
CA THR A 49 1.10 8.60 3.26
C THR A 49 -0.30 8.12 3.61
N LEU A 50 -0.68 6.98 3.05
CA LEU A 50 -1.87 6.20 3.41
C LEU A 50 -1.42 4.82 3.91
N ALA A 51 -2.01 4.37 5.02
CA ALA A 51 -1.83 3.01 5.52
C ALA A 51 -3.04 2.60 6.35
N VAL A 52 -3.32 1.30 6.44
CA VAL A 52 -4.27 0.81 7.44
C VAL A 52 -3.50 0.33 8.65
N GLU A 53 -3.80 0.92 9.81
CA GLU A 53 -3.25 0.53 11.11
C GLU A 53 -4.32 -0.19 11.93
N THR A 54 -3.90 -0.97 12.93
CA THR A 54 -4.81 -1.53 13.93
C THR A 54 -4.77 -0.67 15.19
N VAL A 55 -5.88 0.02 15.48
CA VAL A 55 -6.03 0.85 16.68
C VAL A 55 -7.19 0.29 17.49
N ASN A 56 -6.96 -0.03 18.78
CA ASN A 56 -7.97 -0.63 19.66
C ASN A 56 -8.68 -1.85 19.04
N GLN A 57 -7.93 -2.73 18.37
CA GLN A 57 -8.43 -3.94 17.70
C GLN A 57 -9.36 -3.66 16.50
N GLN A 58 -9.37 -2.44 15.96
CA GLN A 58 -10.13 -2.07 14.78
C GLN A 58 -9.19 -1.56 13.68
N PRO A 59 -9.44 -1.90 12.40
CA PRO A 59 -8.69 -1.32 11.29
C PRO A 59 -9.05 0.16 11.15
N VAL A 60 -8.03 1.00 10.99
CA VAL A 60 -8.13 2.45 10.83
C VAL A 60 -7.29 2.85 9.63
N LEU A 61 -7.91 3.51 8.65
CA LEU A 61 -7.18 4.12 7.54
C LEU A 61 -6.58 5.43 8.03
N VAL A 62 -5.27 5.53 7.97
CA VAL A 62 -4.48 6.68 8.42
C VAL A 62 -3.98 7.42 7.20
N PHE A 63 -4.39 8.69 7.09
CA PHE A 63 -3.85 9.63 6.13
C PHE A 63 -2.92 10.60 6.87
N SER A 64 -1.65 10.63 6.50
CA SER A 64 -0.64 11.44 7.20
C SER A 64 0.25 12.22 6.24
N HIS A 65 0.89 13.25 6.76
CA HIS A 65 1.91 14.04 6.07
C HIS A 65 3.22 13.99 6.86
N ASN A 66 4.36 14.01 6.17
CA ASN A 66 5.70 13.92 6.76
C ASN A 66 6.02 15.02 7.79
N THR A 67 5.28 16.13 7.79
CA THR A 67 5.38 17.20 8.81
C THR A 67 4.61 16.91 10.11
N GLY A 68 3.95 15.75 10.23
CA GLY A 68 3.27 15.30 11.44
C GLY A 68 1.74 15.49 11.46
N ASN A 69 1.14 16.00 10.38
CA ASN A 69 -0.33 16.02 10.28
C ASN A 69 -0.85 14.59 10.09
N ARG A 70 -1.88 14.21 10.84
CA ARG A 70 -2.49 12.87 10.79
C ARG A 70 -4.01 12.97 10.88
N LYS A 71 -4.71 12.20 10.04
CA LYS A 71 -6.16 12.02 10.07
C LYS A 71 -6.46 10.53 10.07
N GLU A 72 -7.44 10.15 10.88
CA GLU A 72 -7.86 8.77 11.06
C GLU A 72 -9.29 8.58 10.59
N PHE A 73 -9.52 7.50 9.86
CA PHE A 73 -10.81 7.12 9.32
C PHE A 73 -11.11 5.67 9.72
N THR A 74 -12.29 5.44 10.30
CA THR A 74 -12.78 4.15 10.76
C THR A 74 -13.89 3.64 9.83
N ASN A 75 -14.49 2.50 10.17
CA ASN A 75 -15.58 1.89 9.41
C ASN A 75 -15.23 1.68 7.93
N LEU A 76 -14.07 1.07 7.67
CA LEU A 76 -13.59 0.81 6.32
C LEU A 76 -14.57 -0.12 5.59
N THR A 77 -14.93 0.28 4.38
CA THR A 77 -15.77 -0.49 3.46
C THR A 77 -15.04 -0.62 2.14
N TYR A 78 -15.15 -1.79 1.53
CA TYR A 78 -14.47 -2.13 0.29
C TYR A 78 -15.51 -2.43 -0.78
N SER A 79 -15.38 -1.79 -1.94
CA SER A 79 -16.17 -2.12 -3.14
C SER A 79 -15.26 -2.61 -4.25
N THR A 80 -15.76 -3.56 -5.04
CA THR A 80 -15.00 -4.24 -6.09
C THR A 80 -15.53 -3.85 -7.47
N GLY A 81 -14.69 -4.02 -8.49
CA GLY A 81 -15.07 -3.72 -9.86
C GLY A 81 -13.98 -4.10 -10.85
N ALA A 82 -14.39 -4.45 -12.08
CA ALA A 82 -13.47 -4.93 -13.11
C ALA A 82 -12.37 -3.92 -13.50
N THR A 83 -12.61 -2.62 -13.30
CA THR A 83 -11.67 -1.55 -13.68
C THR A 83 -11.07 -0.81 -12.49
N SER A 84 -11.75 -0.81 -11.35
CA SER A 84 -11.36 -0.09 -10.14
C SER A 84 -12.09 -0.65 -8.94
N ALA A 85 -11.40 -0.75 -7.81
CA ALA A 85 -12.00 -0.97 -6.50
C ALA A 85 -11.93 0.31 -5.66
N MET A 86 -12.76 0.42 -4.63
CA MET A 86 -12.71 1.58 -3.71
C MET A 86 -12.61 1.12 -2.26
N VAL A 87 -11.90 1.92 -1.47
CA VAL A 87 -11.90 1.89 -0.01
C VAL A 87 -12.56 3.18 0.46
N THR A 88 -13.70 3.06 1.14
CA THR A 88 -14.41 4.19 1.74
C THR A 88 -14.33 4.08 3.25
N ALA A 89 -14.00 5.18 3.93
CA ALA A 89 -13.93 5.23 5.39
C ALA A 89 -14.46 6.56 5.94
N SER A 90 -14.84 6.56 7.22
CA SER A 90 -15.47 7.68 7.90
C SER A 90 -14.58 8.20 9.03
N GLY A 91 -14.33 9.50 9.05
CA GLY A 91 -13.54 10.21 10.06
C GLY A 91 -14.40 11.08 10.98
N ALA A 92 -13.74 11.75 11.92
CA ALA A 92 -14.40 12.69 12.82
C ALA A 92 -15.07 13.84 12.05
N GLY A 93 -16.21 14.33 12.57
CA GLY A 93 -16.92 15.48 12.00
C GLY A 93 -17.62 15.20 10.66
N ASN A 94 -18.08 13.97 10.43
CA ASN A 94 -18.74 13.51 9.20
C ASN A 94 -17.85 13.64 7.94
N ASN A 95 -16.53 13.65 8.11
CA ASN A 95 -15.61 13.58 7.00
C ASN A 95 -15.59 12.16 6.46
N THR A 96 -15.68 11.99 5.14
CA THR A 96 -15.45 10.71 4.47
C THR A 96 -14.19 10.78 3.63
N ILE A 97 -13.59 9.62 3.39
CA ILE A 97 -12.48 9.46 2.46
C ILE A 97 -12.80 8.32 1.51
N ASP A 98 -12.63 8.58 0.22
CA ASP A 98 -12.82 7.62 -0.86
C ASP A 98 -11.49 7.44 -1.59
N VAL A 99 -10.92 6.26 -1.47
CA VAL A 99 -9.62 5.91 -2.05
C VAL A 99 -9.83 4.86 -3.12
N MET A 100 -9.43 5.17 -4.35
CA MET A 100 -9.46 4.20 -5.44
C MET A 100 -8.26 3.27 -5.35
N VAL A 101 -8.50 1.97 -5.53
CA VAL A 101 -7.47 0.94 -5.66
C VAL A 101 -7.31 0.61 -7.13
N LEU A 102 -6.08 0.74 -7.62
CA LEU A 102 -5.71 0.51 -9.01
C LEU A 102 -5.23 -0.93 -9.22
N GLU A 103 -5.32 -1.41 -10.45
CA GLU A 103 -4.93 -2.77 -10.83
C GLU A 103 -3.45 -3.07 -10.55
N ASN A 104 -2.60 -2.04 -10.59
CA ASN A 104 -1.18 -2.16 -10.25
C ASN A 104 -0.90 -2.13 -8.74
N GLY A 105 -1.94 -2.12 -7.91
CA GLY A 105 -1.84 -2.08 -6.45
C GLY A 105 -1.68 -0.67 -5.86
N ASN A 106 -1.47 0.37 -6.67
CA ASN A 106 -1.40 1.74 -6.17
C ASN A 106 -2.78 2.25 -5.70
N LEU A 107 -2.76 3.29 -4.89
CA LEU A 107 -3.96 4.00 -4.48
C LEU A 107 -4.06 5.36 -5.17
N MET A 108 -5.28 5.83 -5.38
CA MET A 108 -5.54 7.19 -5.86
C MET A 108 -6.58 7.88 -4.99
N LEU A 109 -6.26 9.09 -4.53
CA LEU A 109 -7.13 9.91 -3.70
C LEU A 109 -7.08 11.35 -4.20
N ALA A 110 -8.24 11.92 -4.57
CA ALA A 110 -8.36 13.30 -5.04
C ALA A 110 -7.35 13.70 -6.13
N GLY A 111 -7.02 12.78 -7.04
CA GLY A 111 -6.05 12.98 -8.13
C GLY A 111 -4.58 12.78 -7.75
N MET A 112 -4.27 12.53 -6.47
CA MET A 112 -2.94 12.13 -6.02
C MET A 112 -2.78 10.61 -6.11
N VAL A 113 -1.64 10.14 -6.61
CA VAL A 113 -1.28 8.72 -6.64
C VAL A 113 -0.38 8.41 -5.46
N PHE A 114 -0.71 7.32 -4.75
CA PHE A 114 0.09 6.77 -3.68
C PHE A 114 0.63 5.42 -4.17
N THR A 115 1.94 5.32 -4.28
CA THR A 115 2.64 4.11 -4.69
C THR A 115 2.88 3.22 -3.48
N THR A 116 2.73 1.92 -3.67
CA THR A 116 3.10 0.93 -2.66
C THR A 116 4.58 1.03 -2.34
N GLU A 117 4.93 0.98 -1.05
CA GLU A 117 6.32 0.83 -0.60
C GLU A 117 6.71 -0.66 -0.66
N GLU A 118 7.81 -0.96 -1.37
CA GLU A 118 8.41 -2.30 -1.45
C GLU A 118 9.24 -2.66 -0.21
#